data_AF-A0A839JE55-F1
#
_entry.id   AF-A0A839JE55-F1
#
_cell.length_a   1.000
_cell.length_b   1.000
_cell.length_c   1.000
_cell.angle_alpha   90.00
_cell.angle_beta   90.00
_cell.angle_gamma   90.00
#
_symmetry.space_group_name_H-M   'P 1'
#
loop_
_entity.id
_entity.type
_entity.pdbx_description
1 polymer ?
#
loop_
_entity_poly.entity_id
_entity_poly.type
_entity_poly.pdbx_seq_one_letter_code
_entity_poly.pdbx_strand_id
1 'polypeptide(L)'
;MRRTIGWIVVVLAGGVGVFMVIVMAVLLLGQETPAAIFGAVLAAFSLWIAVKNLRSLLGVSQRKGEPDLQSRPSLPDPDAEPPVRVIVQDRSPASGRAPAGKHKRGSRATYSPSGISFGYADHGGAFEHSGPFAIVDVETTGFAADGDDRVIEVAVVRTDGQGRIEDEWTTLINPDRDTGPVFVHHITNEAVAKAPRFEQVADELLARLEGSVVVAHNASFDERFLRAELGRAGYQGLQAPALCSLWLSRSTLEAPNYKLGSLGHQYKVGSVDAHTALGDVRTIARLLPIMLDKQDRPLAYPVRPYQHQRSGVAAPRVVTRAATLRKGEVGWMNTLLDRLPISADDIVDDVADHYLEALSIALSDGKIVGDEAKQLARIAGQGGLGATQVRFLNERFLEGLREASFADDILTPDELISLNRAAAALGSADYFDDLFPTPAKAELSSSTPDSSPATDAAGRSRRCGYCREPGHYRPRCPQLPAGQQS
;
A
#
# COMPACT_ATOMS: atom_id res chain seq x y z
N MET A 1 -29.70 -24.74 39.63
CA MET A 1 -29.34 -23.32 39.87
C MET A 1 -27.86 -23.11 40.20
N ARG A 2 -27.21 -23.88 41.09
CA ARG A 2 -25.77 -23.73 41.39
C ARG A 2 -24.78 -24.26 40.33
N ARG A 3 -25.20 -25.16 39.43
CA ARG A 3 -24.36 -25.68 38.33
C ARG A 3 -24.37 -24.82 37.05
N THR A 4 -25.41 -24.01 36.87
CA THR A 4 -25.55 -23.09 35.72
C THR A 4 -24.74 -21.81 35.90
N ILE A 5 -24.52 -21.38 37.14
CA ILE A 5 -23.67 -20.21 37.48
C ILE A 5 -22.19 -20.52 37.28
N GLY A 6 -21.76 -21.78 37.46
CA GLY A 6 -20.37 -22.20 37.24
C GLY A 6 -19.91 -22.10 35.78
N TRP A 7 -20.81 -22.30 34.81
CA TRP A 7 -20.49 -22.15 33.38
C TRP A 7 -20.34 -20.68 32.96
N ILE A 8 -21.17 -19.79 33.53
CA ILE A 8 -21.10 -18.35 33.24
C ILE A 8 -19.78 -17.74 33.76
N VAL A 9 -19.26 -18.23 34.89
CA VAL A 9 -17.98 -17.76 35.46
C VAL A 9 -16.77 -18.28 34.67
N VAL A 10 -16.85 -19.47 34.06
CA VAL A 10 -15.75 -20.03 33.24
C VAL A 10 -15.66 -19.36 31.86
N VAL A 11 -16.77 -18.94 31.27
CA VAL A 11 -16.79 -18.18 30.00
C VAL A 11 -16.21 -16.77 30.16
N LEU A 12 -16.28 -16.19 31.37
CA LEU A 12 -15.69 -14.88 31.69
C LEU A 12 -14.18 -14.94 31.98
N ALA A 13 -13.56 -16.12 32.00
CA ALA A 13 -12.13 -16.27 32.33
C ALA A 13 -11.21 -16.19 31.09
N GLY A 14 -11.66 -16.64 29.90
CA GLY A 14 -10.87 -16.59 28.66
C GLY A 14 -11.43 -15.58 27.67
N GLY A 15 -10.62 -14.63 27.20
CA GLY A 15 -11.04 -13.52 26.31
C GLY A 15 -11.74 -13.93 25.01
N VAL A 16 -11.66 -15.21 24.62
CA VAL A 16 -12.34 -15.78 23.44
C VAL A 16 -13.86 -15.97 23.66
N GLY A 17 -14.30 -16.15 24.91
CA GLY A 17 -15.70 -16.49 25.23
C GLY A 17 -16.70 -15.34 25.11
N VAL A 18 -16.29 -14.11 25.44
CA VAL A 18 -17.17 -12.92 25.34
C VAL A 18 -17.31 -12.48 23.88
N PHE A 19 -16.24 -12.58 23.10
CA PHE A 19 -16.23 -12.28 21.67
C PHE A 19 -17.19 -13.19 20.89
N MET A 20 -17.15 -14.50 21.16
CA MET A 20 -18.02 -15.46 20.46
C MET A 20 -19.51 -15.28 20.81
N VAL A 21 -19.83 -14.82 22.02
CA VAL A 21 -21.22 -14.55 22.44
C VAL A 21 -21.77 -13.27 21.79
N ILE A 22 -20.94 -12.23 21.60
CA ILE A 22 -21.37 -11.00 20.92
C ILE A 22 -21.52 -11.23 19.42
N VAL A 23 -20.58 -11.92 18.78
CA VAL A 23 -20.69 -12.29 17.36
C VAL A 23 -21.90 -13.20 17.12
N MET A 24 -22.14 -14.21 17.98
CA MET A 24 -23.37 -15.02 17.91
C MET A 24 -24.63 -14.20 18.17
N ALA A 25 -24.63 -13.23 19.10
CA ALA A 25 -25.78 -12.37 19.35
C ALA A 25 -26.08 -11.44 18.15
N VAL A 26 -25.06 -10.91 17.47
CA VAL A 26 -25.21 -10.09 16.26
C VAL A 26 -25.72 -10.92 15.08
N LEU A 27 -25.21 -12.15 14.92
CA LEU A 27 -25.71 -13.12 13.93
C LEU A 27 -27.14 -13.60 14.23
N LEU A 28 -27.52 -13.72 15.51
CA LEU A 28 -28.88 -14.12 15.93
C LEU A 28 -29.89 -12.96 15.90
N LEU A 29 -29.44 -11.70 15.89
CA LEU A 29 -30.29 -10.50 15.84
C LEU A 29 -30.59 -10.02 14.41
N GLY A 30 -30.13 -10.73 13.38
CA GLY A 30 -30.54 -10.52 11.98
C GLY A 30 -30.27 -9.10 11.46
N GLN A 31 -29.21 -8.45 11.92
CA GLN A 31 -28.83 -7.12 11.44
C GLN A 31 -28.07 -7.26 10.10
N GLU A 32 -28.74 -6.93 9.00
CA GLU A 32 -28.26 -7.12 7.62
C GLU A 32 -27.33 -5.98 7.14
N THR A 33 -27.12 -4.92 7.92
CA THR A 33 -26.33 -3.75 7.47
C THR A 33 -24.92 -3.71 8.07
N PRO A 34 -23.86 -3.53 7.26
CA PRO A 34 -22.46 -3.44 7.71
C PRO A 34 -22.21 -2.43 8.84
N ALA A 35 -22.91 -1.29 8.83
CA ALA A 35 -22.80 -0.26 9.87
C ALA A 35 -23.21 -0.76 11.27
N ALA A 36 -24.20 -1.64 11.37
CA ALA A 36 -24.63 -2.22 12.63
C ALA A 36 -23.62 -3.23 13.18
N ILE A 37 -22.96 -3.99 12.29
CA ILE A 37 -21.89 -4.92 12.63
C ILE A 37 -20.66 -4.13 13.11
N PHE A 38 -20.26 -3.09 12.39
CA PHE A 38 -19.15 -2.21 12.79
C PHE A 38 -19.40 -1.55 14.16
N GLY A 39 -20.61 -1.03 14.40
CA GLY A 39 -21.00 -0.49 15.70
C GLY A 39 -20.96 -1.53 16.83
N ALA A 40 -21.40 -2.77 16.56
CA ALA A 40 -21.34 -3.86 17.53
C ALA A 40 -19.90 -4.31 17.83
N VAL A 41 -19.03 -4.31 16.84
CA VAL A 41 -17.61 -4.64 16.97
C VAL A 41 -16.87 -3.55 17.76
N LEU A 42 -17.13 -2.27 17.49
CA LEU A 42 -16.63 -1.16 18.32
C LEU A 42 -17.14 -1.27 19.76
N ALA A 43 -18.42 -1.55 19.96
CA ALA A 43 -18.98 -1.75 21.30
C ALA A 43 -18.36 -2.96 22.03
N ALA A 44 -18.06 -4.04 21.31
CA ALA A 44 -17.36 -5.21 21.86
C ALA A 44 -15.91 -4.87 22.25
N PHE A 45 -15.23 -4.05 21.46
CA PHE A 45 -13.89 -3.55 21.77
C PHE A 45 -13.90 -2.60 22.98
N SER A 46 -14.84 -1.67 23.04
CA SER A 46 -15.09 -0.81 24.21
C SER A 46 -15.40 -1.63 25.46
N LEU A 47 -16.24 -2.67 25.35
CA LEU A 47 -16.57 -3.56 26.45
C LEU A 47 -15.34 -4.39 26.88
N TRP A 48 -14.51 -4.82 25.93
CA TRP A 48 -13.25 -5.50 26.24
C TRP A 48 -12.27 -4.59 26.98
N ILE A 49 -12.14 -3.33 26.56
CA ILE A 49 -11.36 -2.30 27.28
C ILE A 49 -11.92 -2.13 28.70
N ALA A 50 -13.23 -1.94 28.85
CA ALA A 50 -13.87 -1.79 30.15
C ALA A 50 -13.68 -3.01 31.07
N VAL A 51 -13.76 -4.24 30.54
CA VAL A 51 -13.54 -5.49 31.28
C VAL A 51 -12.07 -5.65 31.69
N LYS A 52 -11.14 -5.22 30.84
CA LYS A 52 -9.70 -5.21 31.15
C LYS A 52 -9.38 -4.21 32.26
N ASN A 53 -9.99 -3.03 32.24
CA ASN A 53 -9.88 -2.00 33.29
C ASN A 53 -10.48 -2.49 34.62
N LEU A 54 -11.59 -3.24 34.59
CA LEU A 54 -12.16 -3.84 35.80
C LEU A 54 -11.24 -4.90 36.43
N ARG A 55 -10.49 -5.65 35.61
CA ARG A 55 -9.50 -6.62 36.09
C ARG A 55 -8.24 -5.96 36.66
N SER A 56 -7.81 -4.80 36.14
CA SER A 56 -6.68 -4.04 36.70
C SER A 56 -7.05 -3.39 38.04
N LEU A 57 -8.28 -2.88 38.18
CA LEU A 57 -8.82 -2.34 39.43
C LEU A 57 -9.02 -3.40 40.52
N LEU A 58 -9.34 -4.65 40.16
CA LEU A 58 -9.54 -5.75 41.11
C LEU A 58 -8.24 -6.45 41.53
N GLY A 59 -7.06 -5.99 41.08
CA GLY A 59 -5.76 -6.48 41.57
C GLY A 59 -5.50 -7.98 41.34
N VAL A 60 -6.18 -8.60 40.37
CA VAL A 60 -6.04 -10.03 40.09
C VAL A 60 -4.78 -10.27 39.25
N SER A 61 -3.63 -10.28 39.92
CA SER A 61 -2.36 -10.73 39.34
C SER A 61 -2.38 -12.26 39.22
N GLN A 62 -2.50 -12.79 38.01
CA GLN A 62 -2.18 -14.20 37.78
C GLN A 62 -0.67 -14.39 37.91
N ARG A 63 -0.24 -15.02 39.01
CA ARG A 63 1.10 -15.61 39.10
C ARG A 63 1.18 -16.71 38.03
N LYS A 64 1.92 -16.46 36.95
CA LYS A 64 2.41 -17.53 36.07
C LYS A 64 3.47 -18.30 36.84
N GLY A 65 3.26 -19.60 37.02
CA GLY A 65 4.28 -20.51 37.55
C GLY A 65 5.50 -20.53 36.62
N GLU A 66 6.69 -20.50 37.23
CA GLU A 66 7.96 -20.77 36.56
C GLU A 66 7.97 -22.19 35.95
N PRO A 67 8.46 -22.37 34.71
CA PRO A 67 8.83 -23.68 34.22
C PRO A 67 10.20 -24.09 34.76
N ASP A 68 10.25 -25.34 35.19
CA ASP A 68 11.40 -26.09 35.71
C ASP A 68 12.61 -26.07 34.74
N LEU A 69 13.76 -25.65 35.27
CA LEU A 69 15.04 -25.52 34.58
C LEU A 69 15.85 -26.82 34.74
N GLN A 70 15.43 -27.91 34.09
CA GLN A 70 16.25 -29.14 34.06
C GLN A 70 15.88 -30.07 32.90
N SER A 71 16.36 -29.73 31.69
CA SER A 71 16.76 -30.67 30.63
C SER A 71 17.05 -29.89 29.34
N ARG A 72 18.27 -29.37 29.22
CA ARG A 72 18.80 -28.83 27.95
C ARG A 72 19.53 -29.96 27.20
N PRO A 73 19.19 -30.27 25.94
CA PRO A 73 20.12 -30.93 25.04
C PRO A 73 21.22 -29.94 24.63
N SER A 74 22.43 -30.46 24.48
CA SER A 74 23.68 -29.75 24.17
C SER A 74 23.55 -28.86 22.94
N LEU A 75 24.07 -27.63 23.02
CA LEU A 75 24.22 -26.72 21.88
C LEU A 75 25.29 -27.26 20.92
N PRO A 76 25.12 -27.11 19.59
CA PRO A 76 26.21 -27.34 18.64
C PRO A 76 27.28 -26.26 18.76
N ASP A 77 28.51 -26.65 18.47
CA ASP A 77 29.72 -25.83 18.43
C ASP A 77 29.55 -24.53 17.60
N PRO A 78 29.80 -23.33 18.15
CA PRO A 78 29.67 -22.06 17.43
C PRO A 78 30.70 -21.86 16.31
N ASP A 79 31.72 -22.70 16.20
CA ASP A 79 32.79 -22.58 15.19
C ASP A 79 32.69 -23.61 14.04
N ALA A 80 31.61 -24.38 13.95
CA ALA A 80 31.41 -25.32 12.84
C ALA A 80 30.84 -24.61 11.60
N GLU A 81 31.71 -24.24 10.65
CA GLU A 81 31.32 -23.71 9.34
C GLU A 81 30.45 -24.70 8.54
N PRO A 82 29.22 -24.33 8.12
CA PRO A 82 28.48 -25.09 7.12
C PRO A 82 29.09 -24.86 5.72
N PRO A 83 29.09 -25.86 4.83
CA PRO A 83 29.62 -25.68 3.48
C PRO A 83 28.79 -24.67 2.69
N VAL A 84 29.31 -23.45 2.55
CA VAL A 84 28.75 -22.41 1.68
C VAL A 84 29.02 -22.79 0.23
N ARG A 85 28.01 -23.34 -0.45
CA ARG A 85 27.98 -23.31 -1.92
C ARG A 85 27.36 -22.00 -2.38
N VAL A 86 28.23 -21.01 -2.65
CA VAL A 86 27.86 -19.85 -3.43
C VAL A 86 27.68 -20.30 -4.89
N ILE A 87 26.44 -20.37 -5.36
CA ILE A 87 26.16 -20.40 -6.79
C ILE A 87 25.68 -19.00 -7.17
N VAL A 88 26.62 -18.20 -7.67
CA VAL A 88 26.32 -16.98 -8.44
C VAL A 88 25.74 -17.43 -9.77
N GLN A 89 24.47 -17.16 -10.05
CA GLN A 89 23.93 -17.32 -11.41
C GLN A 89 23.91 -15.98 -12.13
N ASP A 90 24.92 -15.87 -12.99
CA ASP A 90 25.13 -14.91 -14.04
C ASP A 90 23.91 -14.81 -14.97
N ARG A 91 23.28 -13.63 -15.04
CA ARG A 91 22.34 -13.29 -16.13
C ARG A 91 23.17 -12.80 -17.31
N SER A 92 23.77 -13.74 -18.04
CA SER A 92 24.33 -13.55 -19.38
C SER A 92 24.13 -14.84 -20.18
N PRO A 93 23.56 -14.80 -21.40
CA PRO A 93 23.70 -15.94 -22.30
C PRO A 93 25.17 -16.06 -22.74
N ALA A 94 25.57 -17.30 -22.99
CA ALA A 94 26.93 -17.76 -23.22
C ALA A 94 27.78 -16.89 -24.16
N SER A 95 29.07 -16.81 -23.81
CA SER A 95 30.17 -16.25 -24.58
C SER A 95 30.27 -16.85 -25.98
N GLY A 96 29.71 -16.15 -26.96
CA GLY A 96 30.08 -16.22 -28.36
C GLY A 96 30.71 -14.89 -28.74
N ARG A 97 31.92 -14.94 -29.30
CA ARG A 97 32.69 -13.80 -29.84
C ARG A 97 31.75 -12.78 -30.52
N ALA A 98 31.62 -11.60 -29.94
CA ALA A 98 30.72 -10.56 -30.43
C ALA A 98 31.09 -10.18 -31.88
N PRO A 99 30.18 -10.30 -32.86
CA PRO A 99 30.35 -9.53 -34.08
C PRO A 99 30.13 -8.06 -33.69
N ALA A 100 31.05 -7.19 -34.12
CA ALA A 100 30.95 -5.75 -33.93
C ALA A 100 29.57 -5.26 -34.40
N GLY A 101 28.67 -4.98 -33.45
CA GLY A 101 27.32 -4.53 -33.71
C GLY A 101 27.36 -3.12 -34.27
N LYS A 102 27.11 -2.99 -35.57
CA LYS A 102 26.85 -1.70 -36.21
C LYS A 102 25.72 -1.02 -35.44
N HIS A 103 26.03 0.05 -34.70
CA HIS A 103 25.02 0.98 -34.21
C HIS A 103 24.27 1.54 -35.41
N LYS A 104 23.06 1.02 -35.66
CA LYS A 104 22.11 1.73 -36.52
C LYS A 104 21.82 3.04 -35.80
N ARG A 105 22.15 4.17 -36.45
CA ARG A 105 21.58 5.50 -36.14
C ARG A 105 20.09 5.32 -35.81
N GLY A 106 19.62 6.04 -34.78
CA GLY A 106 18.30 5.91 -34.15
C GLY A 106 17.24 5.25 -35.01
N SER A 107 16.70 4.13 -34.53
CA SER A 107 15.60 3.46 -35.21
C SER A 107 14.44 4.44 -35.33
N ARG A 108 14.26 4.98 -36.53
CA ARG A 108 13.06 5.71 -36.92
C ARG A 108 11.87 4.84 -36.49
N ALA A 109 10.95 5.40 -35.70
CA ALA A 109 9.78 4.68 -35.20
C ALA A 109 9.12 3.94 -36.38
N THR A 110 9.16 2.60 -36.36
CA THR A 110 8.46 1.79 -37.35
C THR A 110 7.01 1.78 -36.94
N TYR A 111 6.18 2.49 -37.70
CA TYR A 111 4.74 2.52 -37.51
C TYR A 111 4.18 1.09 -37.51
N SER A 112 3.44 0.75 -36.45
CA SER A 112 2.64 -0.46 -36.40
C SER A 112 1.17 -0.11 -36.64
N PRO A 113 0.46 -0.81 -37.54
CA PRO A 113 -0.98 -0.62 -37.70
C PRO A 113 -1.78 -1.12 -36.48
N SER A 114 -1.22 -2.02 -35.65
CA SER A 114 -1.86 -2.54 -34.44
C SER A 114 -1.18 -2.03 -33.17
N GLY A 115 -1.98 -1.73 -32.14
CA GLY A 115 -1.50 -1.34 -30.82
C GLY A 115 -0.87 0.05 -30.78
N ILE A 116 0.20 0.16 -29.99
CA ILE A 116 0.99 1.39 -29.78
C ILE A 116 2.41 1.25 -30.35
N SER A 117 2.91 2.35 -30.91
CA SER A 117 4.29 2.53 -31.34
C SER A 117 4.95 3.68 -30.60
N PHE A 118 6.16 3.45 -30.11
CA PHE A 118 6.96 4.42 -29.39
C PHE A 118 7.86 5.20 -30.35
N GLY A 119 7.71 6.52 -30.31
CA GLY A 119 8.62 7.47 -30.92
C GLY A 119 9.76 7.79 -29.96
N TYR A 120 10.83 7.01 -30.03
CA TYR A 120 11.96 7.18 -29.12
C TYR A 120 12.66 8.53 -29.27
N ALA A 121 13.03 9.11 -28.13
CA ALA A 121 13.82 10.32 -28.05
C ALA A 121 15.13 10.18 -28.83
N ASP A 122 15.48 11.22 -29.58
CA ASP A 122 16.79 11.43 -30.16
C ASP A 122 17.17 12.92 -30.10
N HIS A 123 18.27 13.30 -30.73
CA HIS A 123 18.74 14.69 -30.77
C HIS A 123 18.34 15.45 -32.05
N GLY A 124 17.38 14.92 -32.82
CA GLY A 124 16.95 15.46 -34.12
C GLY A 124 15.45 15.33 -34.40
N GLY A 125 14.66 14.95 -33.40
CA GLY A 125 13.21 14.86 -33.47
C GLY A 125 12.55 16.21 -33.74
N ALA A 126 11.30 16.17 -34.21
CA ALA A 126 10.55 17.36 -34.59
C ALA A 126 9.94 18.09 -33.38
N PHE A 127 9.83 17.42 -32.23
CA PHE A 127 9.13 17.93 -31.06
C PHE A 127 10.01 17.85 -29.82
N GLU A 128 10.29 18.97 -29.16
CA GLU A 128 10.91 18.98 -27.83
C GLU A 128 9.82 18.87 -26.77
N HIS A 129 10.03 18.02 -25.76
CA HIS A 129 9.08 17.82 -24.67
C HIS A 129 9.81 17.60 -23.35
N SER A 130 9.52 18.42 -22.35
CA SER A 130 10.13 18.37 -21.01
C SER A 130 9.29 17.63 -19.97
N GLY A 131 8.27 16.89 -20.41
CA GLY A 131 7.28 16.22 -19.56
C GLY A 131 5.89 16.86 -19.67
N PRO A 132 4.84 16.28 -19.06
CA PRO A 132 4.87 15.23 -18.03
C PRO A 132 5.37 13.87 -18.55
N PHE A 133 5.80 13.01 -17.63
CA PHE A 133 6.29 11.66 -17.93
C PHE A 133 5.33 10.60 -17.38
N ALA A 134 5.09 9.53 -18.13
CA ALA A 134 4.42 8.32 -17.65
C ALA A 134 5.45 7.19 -17.67
N ILE A 135 5.94 6.81 -16.50
CA ILE A 135 6.89 5.72 -16.34
C ILE A 135 6.09 4.41 -16.29
N VAL A 136 6.40 3.46 -17.16
CA VAL A 136 5.69 2.19 -17.31
C VAL A 136 6.66 1.03 -17.15
N ASP A 137 6.18 -0.03 -16.52
CA ASP A 137 6.82 -1.35 -16.47
C ASP A 137 5.75 -2.43 -16.57
N VAL A 138 6.07 -3.53 -17.27
CA VAL A 138 5.20 -4.70 -17.38
C VAL A 138 5.91 -5.98 -16.97
N GLU A 139 5.17 -6.86 -16.32
CA GLU A 139 5.59 -8.22 -16.02
C GLU A 139 4.81 -9.18 -16.90
N THR A 140 5.45 -10.28 -17.31
CA THR A 140 4.92 -11.09 -18.42
C THR A 140 5.14 -12.58 -18.18
N THR A 141 4.37 -13.41 -18.88
CA THR A 141 4.50 -14.88 -18.79
C THR A 141 5.76 -15.45 -19.44
N GLY A 142 6.53 -14.63 -20.15
CA GLY A 142 7.70 -15.04 -20.92
C GLY A 142 8.31 -13.87 -21.70
N PHE A 143 8.84 -14.10 -22.90
CA PHE A 143 9.57 -13.05 -23.66
C PHE A 143 9.00 -12.78 -25.05
N ALA A 144 8.09 -13.63 -25.54
CA ALA A 144 7.61 -13.65 -26.91
C ALA A 144 6.25 -12.92 -27.06
N ALA A 145 6.28 -11.59 -27.11
CA ALA A 145 5.08 -10.75 -27.23
C ALA A 145 4.24 -11.04 -28.48
N ASP A 146 4.89 -11.39 -29.60
CA ASP A 146 4.24 -11.78 -30.87
C ASP A 146 3.74 -13.24 -30.86
N GLY A 147 4.11 -14.00 -29.83
CA GLY A 147 3.63 -15.37 -29.61
C GLY A 147 2.48 -15.38 -28.59
N ASP A 148 2.45 -16.42 -27.77
CA ASP A 148 1.38 -16.60 -26.80
C ASP A 148 1.64 -15.86 -25.46
N ASP A 149 2.85 -15.33 -25.22
CA ASP A 149 3.17 -14.69 -23.94
C ASP A 149 2.34 -13.44 -23.69
N ARG A 150 1.90 -13.25 -22.44
CA ARG A 150 0.95 -12.22 -22.03
C ARG A 150 1.51 -11.34 -20.93
N VAL A 151 0.96 -10.14 -20.82
CA VAL A 151 1.16 -9.26 -19.65
C VAL A 151 0.39 -9.84 -18.45
N ILE A 152 1.02 -9.87 -17.27
CA ILE A 152 0.47 -10.34 -15.99
C ILE A 152 0.52 -9.29 -14.88
N GLU A 153 1.22 -8.18 -15.09
CA GLU A 153 1.11 -6.96 -14.30
C GLU A 153 1.50 -5.77 -15.17
N VAL A 154 0.86 -4.63 -14.93
CA VAL A 154 1.27 -3.34 -15.49
C VAL A 154 1.26 -2.30 -14.38
N ALA A 155 2.31 -1.48 -14.34
CA ALA A 155 2.40 -0.33 -13.44
C ALA A 155 2.67 0.96 -14.21
N VAL A 156 2.11 2.06 -13.73
CA VAL A 156 2.33 3.41 -14.25
C VAL A 156 2.57 4.37 -13.09
N VAL A 157 3.64 5.17 -13.19
CA VAL A 157 3.84 6.35 -12.34
C VAL A 157 3.84 7.58 -13.23
N ARG A 158 2.94 8.53 -12.97
CA ARG A 158 2.94 9.82 -13.67
C ARG A 158 3.73 10.83 -12.86
N THR A 159 4.55 11.61 -13.55
CA THR A 159 5.26 12.73 -12.95
C THR A 159 5.05 14.00 -13.76
N ASP A 160 5.18 15.14 -13.10
CA ASP A 160 5.38 16.40 -13.79
C ASP A 160 6.72 16.42 -14.56
N GLY A 161 7.00 17.53 -15.26
CA GLY A 161 8.25 17.69 -16.00
C GLY A 161 9.52 17.77 -15.13
N GLN A 162 9.36 17.97 -13.82
CA GLN A 162 10.45 17.98 -12.84
C GLN A 162 10.63 16.61 -12.16
N GLY A 163 9.81 15.62 -12.50
CA GLY A 163 9.82 14.28 -11.92
C GLY A 163 9.17 14.16 -10.54
N ARG A 164 8.33 15.13 -10.13
CA ARG A 164 7.47 14.98 -8.95
C ARG A 164 6.32 14.05 -9.30
N ILE A 165 6.12 13.02 -8.47
CA ILE A 165 5.07 12.03 -8.65
C ILE A 165 3.69 12.70 -8.45
N GLU A 166 2.83 12.58 -9.45
CA GLU A 166 1.44 13.06 -9.44
C GLU A 166 0.45 11.91 -9.25
N ASP A 167 0.81 10.74 -9.77
CA ASP A 167 -0.05 9.56 -9.77
C ASP A 167 0.79 8.28 -9.75
N GLU A 168 0.27 7.24 -9.13
CA GLU A 168 0.79 5.88 -9.22
C GLU A 168 -0.38 4.91 -9.35
N TRP A 169 -0.27 3.97 -10.28
CA TRP A 169 -1.27 2.94 -10.54
C TRP A 169 -0.58 1.64 -10.88
N THR A 170 -1.12 0.52 -10.43
CA THR A 170 -0.64 -0.81 -10.79
C THR A 170 -1.79 -1.79 -10.72
N THR A 171 -1.79 -2.78 -11.59
CA THR A 171 -2.71 -3.92 -11.46
C THR A 171 -2.06 -5.19 -11.99
N LEU A 172 -2.33 -6.29 -11.31
CA LEU A 172 -2.22 -7.64 -11.85
C LEU A 172 -3.19 -7.79 -13.01
N ILE A 173 -2.84 -8.68 -13.94
CA ILE A 173 -3.62 -9.01 -15.13
C ILE A 173 -3.80 -10.51 -15.20
N ASN A 174 -5.03 -10.95 -15.42
CA ASN A 174 -5.32 -12.34 -15.75
C ASN A 174 -4.96 -12.59 -17.23
N PRO A 175 -3.95 -13.44 -17.51
CA PRO A 175 -3.50 -13.66 -18.88
C PRO A 175 -4.31 -14.76 -19.62
N ASP A 176 -5.30 -15.37 -18.96
CA ASP A 176 -6.02 -16.59 -19.41
C ASP A 176 -5.14 -17.80 -19.65
N ARG A 177 -4.03 -17.86 -18.93
CA ARG A 177 -3.03 -18.92 -19.05
C ARG A 177 -2.17 -19.02 -17.80
N ASP A 178 -1.23 -19.95 -17.81
CA ASP A 178 -0.18 -20.02 -16.80
C ASP A 178 0.67 -18.74 -16.78
N THR A 179 0.95 -18.25 -15.56
CA THR A 179 1.75 -17.04 -15.32
C THR A 179 3.22 -17.17 -15.73
N GLY A 180 3.66 -18.36 -16.13
CA GLY A 180 5.04 -18.59 -16.54
C GLY A 180 5.98 -18.72 -15.34
N PRO A 181 7.23 -18.26 -15.44
CA PRO A 181 8.26 -18.53 -14.45
C PRO A 181 8.09 -17.72 -13.16
N VAL A 182 7.19 -18.18 -12.27
CA VAL A 182 6.86 -17.58 -10.97
C VAL A 182 8.09 -17.26 -10.11
N PHE A 183 9.19 -18.00 -10.26
CA PHE A 183 10.44 -17.72 -9.54
C PHE A 183 11.13 -16.41 -9.96
N VAL A 184 10.75 -15.82 -11.10
CA VAL A 184 11.27 -14.56 -11.63
C VAL A 184 10.48 -13.36 -11.12
N HIS A 185 9.16 -13.38 -11.32
CA HIS A 185 8.26 -12.24 -11.04
C HIS A 185 7.42 -12.43 -9.77
N HIS A 186 7.41 -13.62 -9.15
CA HIS A 186 6.68 -13.95 -7.93
C HIS A 186 5.14 -13.82 -7.99
N ILE A 187 4.57 -13.73 -9.20
CA ILE A 187 3.12 -13.74 -9.43
C ILE A 187 2.68 -15.17 -9.69
N THR A 188 1.75 -15.68 -8.88
CA THR A 188 1.17 -17.03 -9.04
C THR A 188 -0.13 -16.99 -9.86
N ASN A 189 -0.53 -18.14 -10.41
CA ASN A 189 -1.84 -18.31 -11.04
C ASN A 189 -3.00 -17.92 -10.11
N GLU A 190 -2.89 -18.18 -8.81
CA GLU A 190 -3.90 -17.79 -7.81
C GLU A 190 -4.00 -16.25 -7.67
N ALA A 191 -2.87 -15.55 -7.70
CA ALA A 191 -2.84 -14.08 -7.57
C ALA A 191 -3.57 -13.38 -8.72
N VAL A 192 -3.47 -13.92 -9.94
CA VAL A 192 -4.11 -13.33 -11.13
C VAL A 192 -5.52 -13.88 -11.40
N ALA A 193 -5.98 -14.91 -10.68
CA ALA A 193 -7.24 -15.57 -10.98
C ALA A 193 -8.46 -14.62 -10.94
N LYS A 194 -8.44 -13.65 -10.02
CA LYS A 194 -9.49 -12.62 -9.88
C LYS A 194 -9.08 -11.25 -10.45
N ALA A 195 -7.89 -11.16 -11.05
CA ALA A 195 -7.42 -9.93 -11.67
C ALA A 195 -8.20 -9.64 -12.97
N PRO A 196 -8.31 -8.37 -13.37
CA PRO A 196 -8.90 -8.03 -14.67
C PRO A 196 -8.06 -8.59 -15.82
N ARG A 197 -8.71 -8.83 -16.96
CA ARG A 197 -8.05 -9.08 -18.25
C ARG A 197 -7.47 -7.77 -18.78
N PHE A 198 -6.47 -7.85 -19.66
CA PHE A 198 -5.84 -6.66 -20.23
C PHE A 198 -6.84 -5.72 -20.93
N GLU A 199 -7.77 -6.26 -21.71
CA GLU A 199 -8.78 -5.48 -22.44
C GLU A 199 -9.65 -4.62 -21.52
N GLN A 200 -9.85 -5.06 -20.26
CA GLN A 200 -10.67 -4.34 -19.29
C GLN A 200 -9.93 -3.11 -18.76
N VAL A 201 -8.59 -3.15 -18.66
CA VAL A 201 -7.76 -2.05 -18.12
C VAL A 201 -7.15 -1.15 -19.21
N ALA A 202 -7.34 -1.49 -20.49
CA ALA A 202 -6.65 -0.83 -21.58
C ALA A 202 -6.99 0.67 -21.70
N ASP A 203 -8.27 1.04 -21.52
CA ASP A 203 -8.70 2.45 -21.55
C ASP A 203 -8.04 3.25 -20.41
N GLU A 204 -8.04 2.68 -19.21
CA GLU A 204 -7.49 3.29 -18.00
C GLU A 204 -5.95 3.43 -18.07
N LEU A 205 -5.26 2.45 -18.66
CA LEU A 205 -3.84 2.55 -18.98
C LEU A 205 -3.57 3.70 -19.96
N LEU A 206 -4.31 3.74 -21.07
CA LEU A 206 -4.14 4.78 -22.10
C LEU A 206 -4.44 6.18 -21.57
N ALA A 207 -5.44 6.32 -20.69
CA ALA A 207 -5.74 7.58 -20.00
C ALA A 207 -4.57 8.07 -19.15
N ARG A 208 -3.77 7.17 -18.55
CA ARG A 208 -2.57 7.57 -17.80
C ARG A 208 -1.37 7.93 -18.68
N LEU A 209 -1.30 7.37 -19.90
CA LEU A 209 -0.26 7.72 -20.88
C LEU A 209 -0.55 9.05 -21.60
N GLU A 210 -1.78 9.54 -21.51
CA GLU A 210 -2.21 10.78 -22.17
C GLU A 210 -1.31 11.98 -21.83
N GLY A 211 -0.96 12.74 -22.88
CA GLY A 211 -0.20 13.99 -22.78
C GLY A 211 1.25 13.83 -22.30
N SER A 212 1.72 12.60 -22.13
CA SER A 212 3.03 12.33 -21.52
C SER A 212 4.07 11.79 -22.50
N VAL A 213 5.33 11.86 -22.10
CA VAL A 213 6.40 11.02 -22.64
C VAL A 213 6.41 9.70 -21.88
N VAL A 214 6.26 8.59 -22.59
CA VAL A 214 6.32 7.26 -22.00
C VAL A 214 7.76 6.89 -21.67
N VAL A 215 8.05 6.52 -20.43
CA VAL A 215 9.40 6.15 -19.99
C VAL A 215 9.40 4.70 -19.54
N ALA A 216 10.37 3.91 -19.99
CA ALA A 216 10.54 2.53 -19.51
C ALA A 216 12.02 2.12 -19.52
N HIS A 217 12.39 1.18 -18.65
CA HIS A 217 13.76 0.68 -18.59
C HIS A 217 13.93 -0.48 -19.56
N ASN A 218 14.78 -0.30 -20.59
CA ASN A 218 14.80 -1.18 -21.76
C ASN A 218 13.44 -1.17 -22.51
N ALA A 219 12.89 0.03 -22.71
CA ALA A 219 11.55 0.31 -23.22
C ALA A 219 11.08 -0.47 -24.47
N SER A 220 11.99 -1.01 -25.28
CA SER A 220 11.62 -1.91 -26.38
C SER A 220 10.94 -3.21 -25.93
N PHE A 221 11.15 -3.60 -24.67
CA PHE A 221 10.47 -4.73 -24.03
C PHE A 221 9.02 -4.41 -23.74
N ASP A 222 8.79 -3.34 -22.99
CA ASP A 222 7.44 -2.89 -22.62
C ASP A 222 6.63 -2.54 -23.86
N GLU A 223 7.24 -1.82 -24.82
CA GLU A 223 6.59 -1.41 -26.06
C GLU A 223 5.98 -2.60 -26.82
N ARG A 224 6.75 -3.68 -27.03
CA ARG A 224 6.24 -4.82 -27.83
C ARG A 224 5.10 -5.54 -27.13
N PHE A 225 5.14 -5.66 -25.80
CA PHE A 225 4.08 -6.30 -25.03
C PHE A 225 2.83 -5.42 -24.99
N LEU A 226 2.98 -4.13 -24.68
CA LEU A 226 1.89 -3.17 -24.73
C LEU A 226 1.27 -3.08 -26.12
N ARG A 227 2.08 -3.09 -27.18
CA ARG A 227 1.58 -3.11 -28.56
C ARG A 227 0.76 -4.35 -28.84
N ALA A 228 1.26 -5.53 -28.47
CA ALA A 228 0.55 -6.79 -28.70
C ALA A 228 -0.78 -6.82 -27.93
N GLU A 229 -0.77 -6.46 -26.65
CA GLU A 229 -1.96 -6.45 -25.80
C GLU A 229 -3.00 -5.39 -26.22
N LEU A 230 -2.57 -4.16 -26.49
CA LEU A 230 -3.46 -3.10 -27.01
C LEU A 230 -4.03 -3.49 -28.37
N GLY A 231 -3.23 -4.13 -29.24
CA GLY A 231 -3.69 -4.68 -30.51
C GLY A 231 -4.77 -5.74 -30.34
N ARG A 232 -4.60 -6.67 -29.39
CA ARG A 232 -5.62 -7.68 -29.03
C ARG A 232 -6.88 -7.04 -28.46
N ALA A 233 -6.74 -5.98 -27.68
CA ALA A 233 -7.85 -5.20 -27.13
C ALA A 233 -8.54 -4.26 -28.15
N GLY A 234 -8.13 -4.30 -29.43
CA GLY A 234 -8.77 -3.54 -30.51
C GLY A 234 -8.22 -2.13 -30.75
N TYR A 235 -7.19 -1.71 -30.02
CA TYR A 235 -6.53 -0.42 -30.25
C TYR A 235 -5.53 -0.51 -31.40
N GLN A 236 -5.57 0.47 -32.30
CA GLN A 236 -4.80 0.44 -33.55
C GLN A 236 -4.13 1.79 -33.83
N GLY A 237 -2.92 1.72 -34.40
CA GLY A 237 -2.19 2.88 -34.90
C GLY A 237 -1.83 3.95 -33.86
N LEU A 238 -1.80 3.63 -32.56
CA LEU A 238 -1.47 4.60 -31.51
C LEU A 238 0.02 4.93 -31.58
N GLN A 239 0.36 6.20 -31.32
CA GLN A 239 1.74 6.66 -31.24
C GLN A 239 1.94 7.49 -29.99
N ALA A 240 3.04 7.23 -29.27
CA ALA A 240 3.43 8.02 -28.10
C ALA A 240 4.93 8.33 -28.14
N PRO A 241 5.35 9.53 -27.72
CA PRO A 241 6.76 9.83 -27.57
C PRO A 241 7.29 9.00 -26.40
N ALA A 242 8.48 8.45 -26.54
CA ALA A 242 9.04 7.56 -25.53
C ALA A 242 10.51 7.81 -25.23
N LEU A 243 10.92 7.46 -24.02
CA LEU A 243 12.28 7.60 -23.53
C LEU A 243 12.72 6.30 -22.88
N CYS A 244 13.77 5.69 -23.42
CA CYS A 244 14.37 4.51 -22.81
C CYS A 244 15.32 4.94 -21.68
N SER A 245 14.96 4.67 -20.43
CA SER A 245 15.80 5.08 -19.27
C SER A 245 17.14 4.34 -19.23
N LEU A 246 17.22 3.14 -19.81
CA LEU A 246 18.49 2.42 -19.99
C LEU A 246 19.42 3.15 -20.98
N TRP A 247 18.87 3.69 -22.07
CA TRP A 247 19.66 4.49 -23.01
C TRP A 247 20.10 5.79 -22.34
N LEU A 248 19.18 6.49 -21.67
CA LEU A 248 19.47 7.76 -21.02
C LEU A 248 20.51 7.60 -19.91
N SER A 249 20.37 6.57 -19.06
CA SER A 249 21.35 6.31 -18.00
C SER A 249 22.75 6.05 -18.58
N ARG A 250 22.88 5.35 -19.71
CA ARG A 250 24.18 5.14 -20.38
C ARG A 250 24.78 6.42 -20.95
N SER A 251 23.96 7.39 -21.34
CA SER A 251 24.45 8.66 -21.87
C SER A 251 24.76 9.70 -20.79
N THR A 252 24.13 9.61 -19.61
CA THR A 252 24.23 10.66 -18.58
C THR A 252 24.87 10.21 -17.27
N LEU A 253 24.90 8.90 -16.99
CA LEU A 253 25.37 8.35 -15.72
C LEU A 253 26.62 7.47 -15.92
N GLU A 254 27.54 7.54 -14.95
CA GLU A 254 28.69 6.66 -14.86
C GLU A 254 28.42 5.56 -13.83
N ALA A 255 28.31 4.31 -14.26
CA ALA A 255 28.02 3.17 -13.38
C ALA A 255 28.74 1.91 -13.85
N PRO A 256 29.10 0.98 -12.94
CA PRO A 256 29.76 -0.28 -13.33
C PRO A 256 28.87 -1.17 -14.19
N ASN A 257 27.55 -1.05 -13.99
CA ASN A 257 26.55 -1.62 -14.87
C ASN A 257 25.27 -0.76 -14.79
N TYR A 258 24.38 -0.93 -15.77
CA TYR A 258 23.17 -0.12 -15.90
C TYR A 258 21.89 -0.92 -15.57
N LYS A 259 22.01 -1.96 -14.74
CA LYS A 259 20.81 -2.64 -14.20
C LYS A 259 20.11 -1.69 -13.24
N LEU A 260 18.78 -1.64 -13.31
CA LEU A 260 17.97 -0.70 -12.52
C LEU A 260 18.30 -0.74 -11.02
N GLY A 261 18.41 -1.95 -10.43
CA GLY A 261 18.78 -2.10 -9.02
C GLY A 261 20.19 -1.57 -8.68
N SER A 262 21.16 -1.71 -9.59
CA SER A 262 22.52 -1.16 -9.38
C SER A 262 22.52 0.36 -9.44
N LEU A 263 21.77 0.95 -10.38
CA LEU A 263 21.59 2.40 -10.47
C LEU A 263 20.87 2.93 -9.22
N GLY A 264 19.79 2.26 -8.81
CA GLY A 264 19.03 2.62 -7.61
C GLY A 264 19.88 2.70 -6.35
N HIS A 265 20.75 1.70 -6.15
CA HIS A 265 21.71 1.66 -5.05
C HIS A 265 22.78 2.75 -5.15
N GLN A 266 23.42 2.89 -6.32
CA GLN A 266 24.52 3.85 -6.51
C GLN A 266 24.06 5.30 -6.29
N TYR A 267 22.88 5.65 -6.80
CA TYR A 267 22.32 7.01 -6.69
C TYR A 267 21.44 7.22 -5.46
N LYS A 268 21.40 6.24 -4.54
CA LYS A 268 20.70 6.33 -3.25
C LYS A 268 19.22 6.72 -3.35
N VAL A 269 18.56 6.33 -4.44
CA VAL A 269 17.14 6.66 -4.66
C VAL A 269 16.20 5.69 -3.95
N GLY A 270 16.73 4.65 -3.29
CA GLY A 270 15.95 3.61 -2.63
C GLY A 270 15.21 2.71 -3.63
N SER A 271 15.12 1.43 -3.34
CA SER A 271 14.24 0.52 -4.06
C SER A 271 13.13 0.11 -3.10
N VAL A 272 11.90 0.56 -3.37
CA VAL A 272 10.73 0.10 -2.64
C VAL A 272 10.20 -1.10 -3.43
N ASP A 273 10.15 -2.26 -2.79
CA ASP A 273 9.60 -3.47 -3.40
C ASP A 273 10.25 -3.86 -4.75
N ALA A 274 11.58 -3.96 -4.74
CA ALA A 274 12.39 -4.37 -5.90
C ALA A 274 11.81 -5.63 -6.57
N HIS A 275 11.83 -5.67 -7.91
CA HIS A 275 11.28 -6.79 -8.69
C HIS A 275 9.74 -6.89 -8.66
N THR A 276 9.09 -5.75 -8.49
CA THR A 276 7.67 -5.55 -8.81
C THR A 276 7.57 -4.42 -9.82
N ALA A 277 6.56 -4.45 -10.70
CA ALA A 277 6.42 -3.41 -11.70
C ALA A 277 6.31 -2.02 -11.04
N LEU A 278 5.52 -1.89 -9.96
CA LEU A 278 5.37 -0.63 -9.22
C LEU A 278 6.69 -0.15 -8.57
N GLY A 279 7.45 -1.07 -7.99
CA GLY A 279 8.75 -0.75 -7.38
C GLY A 279 9.78 -0.29 -8.42
N ASP A 280 9.78 -0.91 -9.60
CA ASP A 280 10.70 -0.59 -10.68
C ASP A 280 10.35 0.77 -11.31
N VAL A 281 9.08 1.07 -11.58
CA VAL A 281 8.68 2.41 -12.08
C VAL A 281 8.95 3.52 -11.06
N ARG A 282 8.78 3.28 -9.75
CA ARG A 282 9.15 4.24 -8.70
C ARG A 282 10.66 4.49 -8.66
N THR A 283 11.46 3.45 -8.86
CA THR A 283 12.92 3.57 -8.94
C THR A 283 13.32 4.42 -10.15
N ILE A 284 12.71 4.17 -11.32
CA ILE A 284 12.94 4.98 -12.53
C ILE A 284 12.49 6.43 -12.31
N ALA A 285 11.32 6.66 -11.71
CA ALA A 285 10.80 8.00 -11.45
C ALA A 285 11.75 8.83 -10.58
N ARG A 286 12.41 8.21 -9.59
CA ARG A 286 13.41 8.88 -8.75
C ARG A 286 14.76 9.10 -9.45
N LEU A 287 15.15 8.22 -10.38
CA LEU A 287 16.37 8.39 -11.19
C LEU A 287 16.19 9.43 -12.30
N LEU A 288 14.97 9.59 -12.81
CA LEU A 288 14.68 10.39 -13.99
C LEU A 288 15.15 11.85 -13.86
N PRO A 289 14.87 12.58 -12.77
CA PRO A 289 15.40 13.94 -12.57
C PRO A 289 16.93 14.00 -12.63
N ILE A 290 17.62 13.03 -12.03
CA ILE A 290 19.09 12.96 -12.00
C ILE A 290 19.63 12.78 -13.42
N MET A 291 18.98 11.92 -14.21
CA MET A 291 19.36 11.67 -15.60
C MET A 291 19.08 12.87 -16.51
N LEU A 292 17.96 13.57 -16.30
CA LEU A 292 17.58 14.75 -17.08
C LEU A 292 18.47 15.97 -16.77
N ASP A 293 18.84 16.17 -15.52
CA ASP A 293 19.75 17.26 -15.11
C ASP A 293 21.14 17.13 -15.75
N LYS A 294 21.59 15.90 -15.95
CA LYS A 294 22.89 15.57 -16.59
C LYS A 294 22.84 15.52 -18.11
N GLN A 295 21.71 15.85 -18.72
CA GLN A 295 21.54 15.79 -20.16
C GLN A 295 22.01 17.11 -20.80
N ASP A 296 23.08 17.06 -21.59
CA ASP A 296 23.67 18.25 -22.21
C ASP A 296 22.85 18.85 -23.37
N ARG A 297 21.86 18.11 -23.89
CA ARG A 297 21.07 18.50 -25.06
C ARG A 297 19.59 18.21 -24.85
N PRO A 298 18.68 19.11 -25.28
CA PRO A 298 17.25 18.84 -25.23
C PRO A 298 16.90 17.49 -25.87
N LEU A 299 15.97 16.78 -25.24
CA LEU A 299 15.39 15.57 -25.81
C LEU A 299 14.33 15.96 -26.84
N ALA A 300 14.48 15.45 -28.05
CA ALA A 300 13.54 15.65 -29.13
C ALA A 300 12.88 14.31 -29.52
N TYR A 301 11.62 14.36 -29.91
CA TYR A 301 10.80 13.19 -30.18
C TYR A 301 10.24 13.27 -31.61
N PRO A 302 10.08 12.13 -32.30
CA PRO A 302 9.56 12.09 -33.66
C PRO A 302 8.03 12.22 -33.74
N VAL A 303 7.33 12.08 -32.61
CA VAL A 303 5.86 12.10 -32.52
C VAL A 303 5.41 13.03 -31.40
N ARG A 304 4.19 13.56 -31.51
CA ARG A 304 3.56 14.37 -30.46
C ARG A 304 3.05 13.48 -29.32
N PRO A 305 2.88 14.04 -28.10
CA PRO A 305 2.21 13.35 -27.01
C PRO A 305 0.87 12.76 -27.44
N TYR A 306 0.65 11.51 -27.04
CA TYR A 306 -0.59 10.80 -27.29
C TYR A 306 -1.77 11.53 -26.66
N GLN A 307 -2.90 11.61 -27.37
CA GLN A 307 -4.15 12.16 -26.87
C GLN A 307 -5.16 11.01 -26.81
N HIS A 308 -5.73 10.79 -25.63
CA HIS A 308 -6.62 9.67 -25.40
C HIS A 308 -8.07 10.14 -25.48
N GLN A 309 -8.86 9.50 -26.34
CA GLN A 309 -10.30 9.70 -26.34
C GLN A 309 -10.91 8.65 -25.41
N ARG A 310 -11.21 9.04 -24.17
CA ARG A 310 -11.82 8.16 -23.18
C ARG A 310 -13.10 7.52 -23.74
N SER A 311 -13.20 6.21 -23.63
CA SER A 311 -14.36 5.47 -24.13
C SER A 311 -15.58 5.54 -23.21
N GLY A 312 -15.46 6.15 -22.02
CA GLY A 312 -16.53 6.30 -21.04
C GLY A 312 -16.88 5.00 -20.31
N VAL A 313 -16.08 3.95 -20.50
CA VAL A 313 -16.18 2.69 -19.80
C VAL A 313 -15.74 2.89 -18.35
N ALA A 314 -16.47 2.31 -17.39
CA ALA A 314 -16.07 2.35 -15.99
C ALA A 314 -14.71 1.66 -15.81
N ALA A 315 -13.80 2.29 -15.06
CA ALA A 315 -12.51 1.70 -14.74
C ALA A 315 -12.74 0.34 -14.04
N PRO A 316 -12.04 -0.73 -14.47
CA PRO A 316 -12.18 -2.03 -13.83
C PRO A 316 -11.53 -1.99 -12.44
N ARG A 317 -12.04 -2.84 -11.54
CA ARG A 317 -11.42 -2.98 -10.21
C ARG A 317 -9.96 -3.41 -10.35
N VAL A 318 -9.07 -2.61 -9.77
CA VAL A 318 -7.64 -2.91 -9.70
C VAL A 318 -7.36 -4.05 -8.72
N VAL A 319 -6.42 -4.94 -9.06
CA VAL A 319 -5.92 -5.99 -8.14
C VAL A 319 -4.42 -5.85 -7.98
N THR A 320 -3.90 -5.68 -6.77
CA THR A 320 -2.47 -5.40 -6.54
C THR A 320 -1.71 -6.57 -5.90
N ARG A 321 -0.37 -6.52 -5.96
CA ARG A 321 0.55 -7.47 -5.28
C ARG A 321 0.61 -7.34 -3.76
N ALA A 322 -0.17 -6.45 -3.14
CA ALA A 322 -0.09 -6.22 -1.70
C ALA A 322 -0.32 -7.51 -0.87
N ALA A 323 -1.08 -8.48 -1.40
CA ALA A 323 -1.38 -9.74 -0.72
C ALA A 323 -0.13 -10.57 -0.32
N THR A 324 1.00 -10.44 -1.00
CA THR A 324 2.25 -11.15 -0.66
C THR A 324 3.14 -10.36 0.33
N LEU A 325 2.52 -9.75 1.34
CA LEU A 325 3.18 -8.88 2.30
C LEU A 325 4.23 -9.61 3.16
N ARG A 326 5.38 -8.97 3.36
CA ARG A 326 6.41 -9.35 4.34
C ARG A 326 6.63 -8.20 5.32
N LYS A 327 7.15 -8.49 6.51
CA LYS A 327 7.47 -7.43 7.49
C LYS A 327 8.69 -6.65 7.00
N GLY A 328 8.50 -5.40 6.62
CA GLY A 328 9.61 -4.46 6.39
C GLY A 328 10.16 -3.87 7.69
N GLU A 329 11.23 -3.10 7.56
CA GLU A 329 11.90 -2.41 8.69
C GLU A 329 10.97 -1.40 9.38
N VAL A 330 10.07 -0.79 8.60
CA VAL A 330 9.09 0.21 9.04
C VAL A 330 7.82 -0.37 9.68
N GLY A 331 7.75 -1.70 9.83
CA GLY A 331 6.60 -2.41 10.39
C GLY A 331 5.54 -2.80 9.35
N TRP A 332 4.55 -3.58 9.78
CA TRP A 332 3.56 -4.20 8.89
C TRP A 332 2.70 -3.19 8.13
N MET A 333 2.08 -2.23 8.83
CA MET A 333 1.16 -1.29 8.18
C MET A 333 1.87 -0.34 7.21
N ASN A 334 3.03 0.22 7.60
CA ASN A 334 3.80 1.06 6.69
C ASN A 334 4.29 0.28 5.47
N THR A 335 4.72 -0.98 5.66
CA THR A 335 5.10 -1.83 4.52
C THR A 335 3.90 -2.10 3.60
N LEU A 336 2.68 -2.24 4.13
CA LEU A 336 1.47 -2.36 3.32
C LEU A 336 1.24 -1.08 2.52
N LEU A 337 1.23 0.09 3.18
CA LEU A 337 1.05 1.38 2.52
C LEU A 337 2.08 1.61 1.41
N ASP A 338 3.34 1.24 1.64
CA ASP A 338 4.42 1.34 0.66
C ASP A 338 4.20 0.42 -0.56
N ARG A 339 3.44 -0.67 -0.45
CA ARG A 339 3.14 -1.58 -1.58
C ARG A 339 1.88 -1.21 -2.36
N LEU A 340 1.06 -0.29 -1.84
CA LEU A 340 -0.15 0.15 -2.50
C LEU A 340 0.14 1.35 -3.42
N PRO A 341 -0.61 1.49 -4.53
CA PRO A 341 -0.55 2.67 -5.39
C PRO A 341 -1.17 3.92 -4.73
N ILE A 342 -0.89 5.10 -5.27
CA ILE A 342 -1.56 6.36 -4.89
C ILE A 342 -3.00 6.38 -5.41
N SER A 343 -3.18 6.14 -6.71
CA SER A 343 -4.50 6.04 -7.32
C SER A 343 -5.14 4.72 -6.97
N ALA A 344 -6.44 4.81 -6.72
CA ALA A 344 -7.30 3.68 -6.50
C ALA A 344 -8.71 4.02 -6.98
N ASP A 345 -9.51 2.98 -7.19
CA ASP A 345 -10.92 3.14 -7.52
C ASP A 345 -11.64 3.82 -6.36
N ASP A 346 -12.78 4.46 -6.60
CA ASP A 346 -13.60 5.02 -5.53
C ASP A 346 -13.84 3.97 -4.43
N ILE A 347 -13.81 4.43 -3.17
CA ILE A 347 -14.05 3.53 -2.04
C ILE A 347 -15.46 2.96 -2.17
N VAL A 348 -15.56 1.68 -2.50
CA VAL A 348 -16.83 0.96 -2.43
C VAL A 348 -17.08 0.59 -0.97
N ASP A 349 -18.24 0.97 -0.45
CA ASP A 349 -18.58 0.81 0.97
C ASP A 349 -18.36 -0.63 1.47
N ASP A 350 -18.68 -1.63 0.64
CA ASP A 350 -18.46 -3.04 0.97
C ASP A 350 -16.98 -3.36 1.25
N VAL A 351 -16.05 -2.89 0.42
CA VAL A 351 -14.61 -3.12 0.62
C VAL A 351 -14.11 -2.38 1.85
N ALA A 352 -14.56 -1.14 2.06
CA ALA A 352 -14.21 -0.35 3.23
C ALA A 352 -14.65 -1.05 4.52
N ASP A 353 -15.88 -1.54 4.55
CA ASP A 353 -16.44 -2.22 5.72
C ASP A 353 -15.70 -3.53 6.01
N HIS A 354 -15.42 -4.34 4.99
CA HIS A 354 -14.62 -5.56 5.15
C HIS A 354 -13.19 -5.25 5.65
N TYR A 355 -12.58 -4.16 5.18
CA TYR A 355 -11.26 -3.74 5.64
C TYR A 355 -11.31 -3.29 7.10
N LEU A 356 -12.28 -2.47 7.49
CA LEU A 356 -12.45 -1.96 8.85
C LEU A 356 -12.80 -3.07 9.85
N GLU A 357 -13.61 -4.04 9.45
CA GLU A 357 -13.91 -5.23 10.26
C GLU A 357 -12.63 -6.04 10.52
N ALA A 358 -11.88 -6.36 9.45
CA ALA A 358 -10.61 -7.07 9.59
C ALA A 358 -9.59 -6.29 10.43
N LEU A 359 -9.57 -4.95 10.32
CA LEU A 359 -8.71 -4.08 11.10
C LEU A 359 -9.05 -4.13 12.59
N SER A 360 -10.35 -4.12 12.92
CA SER A 360 -10.79 -4.24 14.30
C SER A 360 -10.41 -5.58 14.91
N ILE A 361 -10.54 -6.67 14.15
CA ILE A 361 -10.11 -8.00 14.60
C ILE A 361 -8.59 -8.02 14.83
N ALA A 362 -7.82 -7.51 13.87
CA ALA A 362 -6.37 -7.44 13.96
C ALA A 362 -5.91 -6.66 15.20
N LEU A 363 -6.48 -5.47 15.42
CA LEU A 363 -6.10 -4.62 16.55
C LEU A 363 -6.76 -4.98 17.88
N SER A 364 -7.48 -6.09 17.96
CA SER A 364 -8.17 -6.50 19.18
C SER A 364 -7.23 -6.68 20.39
N ASP A 365 -5.95 -7.01 20.16
CA ASP A 365 -4.92 -7.11 21.21
C ASP A 365 -3.95 -5.90 21.27
N GLY A 366 -4.19 -4.89 20.43
CA GLY A 366 -3.37 -3.68 20.29
C GLY A 366 -2.09 -3.85 19.48
N LYS A 367 -1.95 -4.95 18.71
CA LYS A 367 -0.84 -5.20 17.79
C LYS A 367 -1.38 -5.68 16.45
N ILE A 368 -0.52 -5.68 15.43
CA ILE A 368 -0.80 -6.36 14.17
C ILE A 368 0.32 -7.38 13.96
N VAL A 369 -0.05 -8.66 13.89
CA VAL A 369 0.88 -9.75 13.61
C VAL A 369 0.81 -10.19 12.15
N GLY A 370 1.71 -11.07 11.73
CA GLY A 370 1.96 -11.31 10.31
C GLY A 370 0.77 -11.80 9.49
N ASP A 371 -0.05 -12.70 10.03
CA ASP A 371 -1.19 -13.23 9.27
C ASP A 371 -2.35 -12.23 9.20
N GLU A 372 -2.54 -11.40 10.23
CA GLU A 372 -3.47 -10.28 10.24
C GLU A 372 -3.04 -9.20 9.22
N ALA A 373 -1.75 -8.85 9.21
CA ALA A 373 -1.19 -7.92 8.24
C ALA A 373 -1.39 -8.40 6.80
N LYS A 374 -1.12 -9.68 6.52
CA LYS A 374 -1.36 -10.29 5.21
C LYS A 374 -2.85 -10.29 4.85
N GLN A 375 -3.74 -10.50 5.83
CA GLN A 375 -5.18 -10.42 5.61
C GLN A 375 -5.63 -9.02 5.23
N LEU A 376 -5.19 -8.00 5.97
CA LEU A 376 -5.45 -6.60 5.63
C LEU A 376 -4.91 -6.27 4.24
N ALA A 377 -3.69 -6.70 3.94
CA ALA A 377 -3.06 -6.49 2.65
C ALA A 377 -3.80 -7.16 1.49
N ARG A 378 -4.34 -8.36 1.72
CA ARG A 378 -5.17 -9.08 0.75
C ARG A 378 -6.49 -8.39 0.52
N ILE A 379 -7.17 -7.91 1.56
CA ILE A 379 -8.42 -7.16 1.42
C ILE A 379 -8.18 -5.86 0.65
N ALA A 380 -7.16 -5.09 1.04
CA ALA A 380 -6.80 -3.86 0.35
C ALA A 380 -6.41 -4.11 -1.12
N GLY A 381 -5.50 -5.06 -1.35
CA GLY A 381 -5.00 -5.35 -2.70
C GLY A 381 -6.03 -5.95 -3.64
N GLN A 382 -6.91 -6.83 -3.17
CA GLN A 382 -8.00 -7.40 -4.00
C GLN A 382 -9.21 -6.47 -4.10
N GLY A 383 -9.36 -5.55 -3.16
CA GLY A 383 -10.41 -4.54 -3.14
C GLY A 383 -10.11 -3.32 -4.00
N GLY A 384 -8.89 -3.22 -4.55
CA GLY A 384 -8.44 -2.07 -5.33
C GLY A 384 -8.13 -0.84 -4.48
N LEU A 385 -7.92 -1.00 -3.17
CA LEU A 385 -7.65 0.13 -2.28
C LEU A 385 -6.23 0.67 -2.48
N GLY A 386 -6.11 1.99 -2.50
CA GLY A 386 -4.83 2.71 -2.58
C GLY A 386 -4.27 3.05 -1.20
N ALA A 387 -3.00 3.45 -1.16
CA ALA A 387 -2.32 3.85 0.08
C ALA A 387 -3.06 4.99 0.80
N THR A 388 -3.56 5.98 0.04
CA THR A 388 -4.32 7.11 0.57
C THR A 388 -5.63 6.68 1.21
N GLN A 389 -6.34 5.74 0.60
CA GLN A 389 -7.62 5.23 1.11
C GLN A 389 -7.42 4.36 2.34
N VAL A 390 -6.43 3.47 2.32
CA VAL A 390 -6.08 2.66 3.49
C VAL A 390 -5.69 3.56 4.68
N ARG A 391 -4.91 4.62 4.43
CA ARG A 391 -4.60 5.62 5.46
C ARG A 391 -5.86 6.29 6.00
N PHE A 392 -6.75 6.74 5.11
CA PHE A 392 -8.02 7.35 5.50
C PHE A 392 -8.89 6.40 6.35
N LEU A 393 -9.01 5.13 5.96
CA LEU A 393 -9.75 4.11 6.72
C LEU A 393 -9.11 3.86 8.08
N ASN A 394 -7.78 3.80 8.15
CA ASN A 394 -7.05 3.69 9.42
C ASN A 394 -7.32 4.89 10.33
N GLU A 395 -7.29 6.12 9.82
CA GLU A 395 -7.61 7.33 10.58
C GLU A 395 -9.06 7.33 11.05
N ARG A 396 -10.01 6.94 10.19
CA ARG A 396 -11.42 6.77 10.55
C ARG A 396 -11.59 5.76 11.69
N PHE A 397 -10.84 4.65 11.65
CA PHE A 397 -10.84 3.67 12.73
C PHE A 397 -10.30 4.25 14.05
N LEU A 398 -9.18 4.96 14.01
CA LEU A 398 -8.61 5.63 15.19
C LEU A 398 -9.56 6.68 15.78
N GLU A 399 -10.28 7.43 14.94
CA GLU A 399 -11.30 8.36 15.43
C GLU A 399 -12.46 7.63 16.11
N GLY A 400 -12.91 6.49 15.57
CA GLY A 400 -13.90 5.65 16.24
C GLY A 400 -13.42 5.15 17.61
N LEU A 401 -12.13 4.80 17.74
CA LEU A 401 -11.55 4.45 19.04
C LEU A 401 -11.52 5.64 20.01
N ARG A 402 -11.21 6.85 19.52
CA ARG A 402 -11.27 8.07 20.32
C ARG A 402 -12.67 8.27 20.88
N GLU A 403 -13.68 8.27 20.03
CA GLU A 403 -15.09 8.47 20.42
C GLU A 403 -15.53 7.42 21.45
N ALA A 404 -15.19 6.16 21.22
CA ALA A 404 -15.46 5.06 22.14
C ALA A 404 -14.82 5.26 23.53
N SER A 405 -13.58 5.75 23.60
CA SER A 405 -12.87 6.01 24.86
C SER A 405 -13.39 7.24 25.62
N PHE A 406 -14.25 8.06 25.01
CA PHE A 406 -14.89 9.19 25.68
C PHE A 406 -16.37 8.95 26.00
N ALA A 407 -16.88 7.74 25.79
CA ALA A 407 -18.30 7.42 26.00
C ALA A 407 -18.79 7.67 27.44
N ASP A 408 -17.90 7.63 28.43
CA ASP A 408 -18.17 7.89 29.85
C ASP A 408 -17.53 9.20 30.36
N ASP A 409 -17.05 10.07 29.47
CA ASP A 409 -16.29 11.30 29.76
C ASP A 409 -14.99 11.09 30.59
N ILE A 410 -14.53 9.84 30.75
CA ILE A 410 -13.34 9.50 31.55
C ILE A 410 -12.32 8.78 30.67
N LEU A 411 -11.23 9.46 30.34
CA LEU A 411 -10.08 8.82 29.68
C LEU A 411 -9.08 8.35 30.72
N THR A 412 -8.96 7.04 30.92
CA THR A 412 -7.99 6.44 31.83
C THR A 412 -6.57 6.38 31.22
N PRO A 413 -5.51 6.29 32.03
CA PRO A 413 -4.16 6.05 31.52
C PRO A 413 -4.03 4.76 30.69
N ASP A 414 -4.75 3.70 31.07
CA ASP A 414 -4.73 2.40 30.36
C ASP A 414 -5.39 2.48 28.98
N GLU A 415 -6.47 3.27 28.85
CA GLU A 415 -7.10 3.58 27.56
C GLU A 415 -6.16 4.38 26.67
N LEU A 416 -5.54 5.44 27.20
CA LEU A 416 -4.57 6.25 26.45
C LEU A 416 -3.39 5.40 25.95
N ILE A 417 -2.87 4.50 26.78
CA ILE A 417 -1.83 3.54 26.36
C ILE A 417 -2.34 2.64 25.22
N SER A 418 -3.59 2.17 25.29
CA SER A 418 -4.17 1.30 24.28
C SER A 418 -4.40 2.04 22.95
N LEU A 419 -4.89 3.27 23.01
CA LEU A 419 -5.03 4.18 21.86
C LEU A 419 -3.67 4.42 21.19
N ASN A 420 -2.65 4.79 21.95
CA ASN A 420 -1.31 5.03 21.43
C ASN A 420 -0.67 3.78 20.80
N ARG A 421 -0.95 2.58 21.34
CA ARG A 421 -0.50 1.32 20.73
C ARG A 421 -1.20 1.06 19.40
N ALA A 422 -2.50 1.27 19.30
CA ALA A 422 -3.25 1.14 18.05
C ALA A 422 -2.73 2.12 16.98
N ALA A 423 -2.58 3.40 17.36
CA ALA A 423 -2.01 4.45 16.54
C ALA A 423 -0.60 4.08 16.02
N ALA A 424 0.28 3.61 16.90
CA ALA A 424 1.62 3.15 16.51
C ALA A 424 1.60 1.93 15.58
N ALA A 425 0.70 0.97 15.81
CA ALA A 425 0.55 -0.21 14.95
C ALA A 425 0.08 0.15 13.53
N LEU A 426 -0.68 1.24 13.39
CA LEU A 426 -1.16 1.77 12.11
C LEU A 426 -0.19 2.76 11.43
N GLY A 427 0.98 3.01 12.04
CA GLY A 427 1.99 3.91 11.47
C GLY A 427 1.77 5.40 11.76
N SER A 428 0.90 5.73 12.71
CA SER A 428 0.57 7.11 13.12
C SER A 428 0.74 7.29 14.62
N ALA A 429 1.95 7.03 15.14
CA ALA A 429 2.20 6.97 16.58
C ALA A 429 1.88 8.27 17.35
N ASP A 430 1.89 9.40 16.65
CA ASP A 430 1.61 10.76 17.15
C ASP A 430 0.11 11.15 17.05
N TYR A 431 -0.76 10.27 16.57
CA TYR A 431 -2.16 10.59 16.27
C TYR A 431 -2.95 11.11 17.49
N PHE A 432 -2.62 10.64 18.70
CA PHE A 432 -3.28 10.97 19.96
C PHE A 432 -2.43 11.83 20.90
N ASP A 433 -1.38 12.50 20.40
CA ASP A 433 -0.53 13.40 21.20
C ASP A 433 -1.31 14.57 21.84
N ASP A 434 -2.54 14.82 21.37
CA ASP A 434 -3.46 15.81 21.90
C ASP A 434 -4.26 15.32 23.14
N LEU A 435 -4.23 14.03 23.46
CA LEU A 435 -5.00 13.42 24.54
C LEU A 435 -4.22 13.32 25.85
N PHE A 436 -4.91 13.53 26.96
CA PHE A 436 -4.38 13.37 28.31
C PHE A 436 -5.41 12.67 29.20
N PRO A 437 -4.98 11.89 30.20
CA PRO A 437 -5.91 11.23 31.12
C PRO A 437 -6.82 12.24 31.83
N THR A 438 -8.07 11.87 32.08
CA THR A 438 -8.97 12.67 32.91
C THR A 438 -8.44 12.70 34.35
N PRO A 439 -8.26 13.88 34.98
CA PRO A 439 -7.76 13.97 36.35
C PRO A 439 -8.65 13.18 37.32
N ALA A 440 -8.03 12.47 38.26
CA ALA A 440 -8.78 11.80 39.31
C ALA A 440 -9.54 12.85 40.15
N LYS A 441 -10.81 12.56 40.46
CA LYS A 441 -11.73 13.43 41.23
C LYS A 441 -11.20 13.94 42.59
N ALA A 442 -10.06 13.43 43.06
CA ALA A 442 -9.40 13.83 44.31
C ALA A 442 -8.71 15.21 44.26
N GLU A 443 -8.54 15.83 43.09
CA GLU A 443 -7.95 17.18 42.97
C GLU A 443 -8.99 18.30 42.72
N LEU A 444 -10.27 17.97 42.59
CA LEU A 444 -11.35 18.95 42.37
C LEU A 444 -12.02 19.43 43.68
N SER A 445 -11.22 19.72 44.72
CA SER A 445 -11.72 20.39 45.93
C SER A 445 -11.08 21.75 46.18
N SER A 446 -11.09 22.65 45.18
CA SER A 446 -11.12 24.11 45.41
C SER A 446 -11.05 24.91 44.10
N SER A 447 -12.15 25.04 43.37
CA SER A 447 -12.56 26.28 42.69
C SER A 447 -13.78 26.02 41.80
N THR A 448 -14.59 27.07 41.65
CA THR A 448 -15.79 27.19 40.81
C THR A 448 -15.60 26.65 39.38
N PRO A 449 -16.69 26.21 38.70
CA PRO A 449 -16.59 25.70 37.34
C PRO A 449 -16.28 26.84 36.37
N ASP A 450 -15.00 26.99 36.02
CA ASP A 450 -14.59 27.79 34.89
C ASP A 450 -14.73 26.95 33.61
N SER A 451 -15.44 27.48 32.62
CA SER A 451 -15.76 26.82 31.34
C SER A 451 -14.59 26.81 30.36
N SER A 452 -13.37 26.69 30.88
CA SER A 452 -12.14 26.72 30.08
C SER A 452 -11.74 25.29 29.67
N PRO A 453 -11.33 25.06 28.41
CA PRO A 453 -10.94 23.74 27.92
C PRO A 453 -9.69 23.25 28.66
N ALA A 454 -9.70 22.00 29.11
CA ALA A 454 -8.61 21.40 29.88
C ALA A 454 -7.26 21.52 29.14
N THR A 455 -6.28 22.16 29.79
CA THR A 455 -4.89 22.30 29.33
C THR A 455 -3.96 21.35 30.07
N ASP A 456 -2.88 20.91 29.43
CA ASP A 456 -1.83 20.10 30.08
C ASP A 456 -0.99 20.92 31.09
N ALA A 457 -0.10 20.25 31.82
CA ALA A 457 0.83 20.85 32.78
C ALA A 457 1.86 21.82 32.13
N ALA A 458 1.94 21.84 30.80
CA ALA A 458 2.76 22.75 30.00
C ALA A 458 1.92 23.84 29.30
N GLY A 459 0.62 23.96 29.60
CA GLY A 459 -0.29 24.98 29.05
C GLY A 459 -0.83 24.69 27.65
N ARG A 460 -0.68 23.48 27.10
CA ARG A 460 -1.21 23.10 25.78
C ARG A 460 -2.65 22.63 25.89
N SER A 461 -3.51 23.17 25.02
CA SER A 461 -4.93 22.87 24.94
C SER A 461 -5.21 21.69 24.00
N ARG A 462 -6.17 20.84 24.40
CA ARG A 462 -6.68 19.73 23.56
C ARG A 462 -7.20 20.27 22.22
N ARG A 463 -6.93 19.54 21.13
CA ARG A 463 -7.32 19.93 19.76
C ARG A 463 -8.61 19.23 19.34
N CYS A 464 -9.42 19.93 18.55
CA CYS A 464 -10.63 19.37 17.97
C CYS A 464 -10.29 18.27 16.96
N GLY A 465 -10.96 17.12 17.05
CA GLY A 465 -10.78 15.99 16.13
C GLY A 465 -11.18 16.28 14.67
N TYR A 466 -11.94 17.36 14.41
CA TYR A 466 -12.34 17.77 13.06
C TYR A 466 -11.44 18.88 12.50
N CYS A 467 -11.41 20.05 13.12
CA CYS A 467 -10.67 21.20 12.59
C CYS A 467 -9.23 21.33 13.10
N ARG A 468 -8.79 20.47 14.04
CA ARG A 468 -7.47 20.50 14.70
C ARG A 468 -7.15 21.80 15.45
N GLU A 469 -8.13 22.69 15.62
CA GLU A 469 -8.01 23.90 16.43
C GLU A 469 -8.14 23.57 17.93
N PRO A 470 -7.37 24.23 18.79
CA PRO A 470 -7.49 24.06 20.22
C PRO A 470 -8.80 24.63 20.79
N GLY A 471 -9.27 24.07 21.90
CA GLY A 471 -10.25 24.72 22.78
C GLY A 471 -11.71 24.27 22.63
N HIS A 472 -12.00 23.31 21.78
CA HIS A 472 -13.31 22.66 21.67
C HIS A 472 -13.16 21.22 21.17
N TYR A 473 -14.17 20.38 21.41
CA TYR A 473 -14.21 19.01 20.90
C TYR A 473 -15.05 18.92 19.62
N ARG A 474 -14.87 17.85 18.84
CA ARG A 474 -15.61 17.62 17.59
C ARG A 474 -17.12 17.90 17.74
N PRO A 475 -17.87 17.38 18.74
CA PRO A 475 -19.31 17.63 18.87
C PRO A 475 -19.71 19.11 18.99
N ARG A 476 -18.78 19.97 19.41
CA ARG A 476 -18.96 21.42 19.53
C ARG A 476 -18.14 22.21 18.51
N CYS A 477 -17.69 21.55 17.44
CA CYS A 477 -16.84 22.18 16.44
C CYS A 477 -17.67 23.13 15.57
N PRO A 478 -17.30 24.42 15.50
CA PRO A 478 -18.03 25.40 14.71
C PRO A 478 -17.89 25.14 13.21
N GLN A 479 -16.92 24.30 12.80
CA GLN A 479 -16.70 23.90 11.41
C GLN A 479 -17.47 22.62 11.03
N LEU A 480 -18.17 21.97 11.98
CA LEU A 480 -19.01 20.82 11.64
C LEU A 480 -20.29 21.25 10.92
N PRO A 481 -20.72 20.50 9.88
CA PRO A 481 -22.01 20.72 9.21
C PRO A 481 -23.19 20.69 10.19
N ALA A 482 -24.20 21.53 9.93
CA ALA A 482 -25.43 21.56 10.73
C ALA A 482 -26.11 20.18 10.74
N GLY A 483 -26.33 19.61 11.93
CA GLY A 483 -26.85 18.26 12.14
C GLY A 483 -25.82 17.23 12.65
N GLN A 484 -24.53 17.59 12.70
CA GLN A 484 -23.47 16.76 13.32
C GLN A 484 -22.94 17.32 14.65
N GLN A 485 -23.47 18.45 15.12
CA GLN A 485 -23.17 19.01 16.43
C GLN A 485 -24.17 18.43 17.44
N SER A 486 -23.68 17.79 18.50
CA SER A 486 -24.50 17.14 19.55
C SER A 486 -24.06 17.59 20.95
#